data_AF-A0A3N7E3S0-F1
#
_entry.id   AF-A0A3N7E3S0-F1
#
_cell.length_a   1.000
_cell.length_b   1.000
_cell.length_c   1.000
_cell.angle_alpha   90.00
_cell.angle_beta   90.00
_cell.angle_gamma   90.00
#
_symmetry.space_group_name_H-M   'P 1'
#
loop_
_entity.id
_entity.type
_entity.pdbx_description
1 polymer ?
#
loop_
_entity_poly.entity_id
_entity_poly.type
_entity_poly.pdbx_seq_one_letter_code
_entity_poly.pdbx_strand_id
1 'polypeptide(L)'
;MRKKKAAKLKEEEFWTNFFYFNIPSHINEVPARLERANFRRYHVDDEEIGWMIEYVRSIYQLDLDGTEITNAGIALLSTLDAVNELRLKNCLNIDAGCLEDLQQIKDLELLHIGGTSIGVDDLIAAPLKFKSLKFLLLDDDELNEDKLQLLYVSLPGGCELNVNHQVYPF
;
A
#
# COMPACT_ATOMS: atom_id res chain seq x y z
N MET A 1 -10.36 26.18 -17.81
CA MET A 1 -9.01 26.76 -17.96
C MET A 1 -8.21 26.78 -16.65
N ARG A 2 -8.76 27.25 -15.51
CA ARG A 2 -8.05 27.29 -14.21
C ARG A 2 -7.73 25.91 -13.59
N LYS A 3 -8.68 24.96 -13.58
CA LYS A 3 -8.48 23.60 -13.03
C LYS A 3 -7.35 22.82 -13.71
N LYS A 4 -7.28 22.87 -15.05
CA LYS A 4 -6.19 22.21 -15.82
C LYS A 4 -4.81 22.77 -15.51
N LYS A 5 -4.71 24.07 -15.20
CA LYS A 5 -3.43 24.70 -14.81
C LYS A 5 -3.00 24.27 -13.40
N ALA A 6 -3.94 24.13 -12.47
CA ALA A 6 -3.65 23.67 -11.12
C ALA A 6 -3.20 22.20 -11.10
N ALA A 7 -3.88 21.31 -11.84
CA ALA A 7 -3.49 19.91 -11.95
C ALA A 7 -2.07 19.75 -12.54
N LYS A 8 -1.75 20.50 -13.61
CA LYS A 8 -0.40 20.48 -14.19
C LYS A 8 0.68 20.94 -13.22
N LEU A 9 0.38 21.95 -12.40
CA LEU A 9 1.33 22.43 -11.39
C LEU A 9 1.53 21.39 -10.28
N LYS A 10 0.44 20.76 -9.81
CA LYS A 10 0.47 19.65 -8.83
C LYS A 10 1.34 18.50 -9.36
N GLU A 11 1.18 18.14 -10.63
CA GLU A 11 1.98 17.11 -11.30
C GLU A 11 3.45 17.51 -11.45
N GLU A 12 3.75 18.76 -11.85
CA GLU A 12 5.13 19.29 -11.89
C GLU A 12 5.80 19.22 -10.51
N GLU A 13 5.09 19.63 -9.46
CA GLU A 13 5.54 19.59 -8.07
C GLU A 13 5.80 18.15 -7.62
N PHE A 14 4.93 17.21 -7.98
CA PHE A 14 5.15 15.78 -7.73
C PHE A 14 6.47 15.30 -8.36
N TRP A 15 6.60 15.36 -9.68
CA TRP A 15 7.79 14.83 -10.34
C TRP A 15 9.10 15.49 -9.87
N THR A 16 9.05 16.79 -9.58
CA THR A 16 10.22 17.55 -9.14
C THR A 16 10.62 17.18 -7.71
N ASN A 17 9.65 17.01 -6.81
CA ASN A 17 9.92 16.77 -5.38
C ASN A 17 10.31 15.32 -5.07
N PHE A 18 9.77 14.35 -5.82
CA PHE A 18 9.93 12.93 -5.49
C PHE A 18 10.99 12.22 -6.33
N PHE A 19 11.04 12.57 -7.61
CA PHE A 19 11.88 11.88 -8.57
C PHE A 19 12.94 12.79 -9.21
N TYR A 20 12.96 14.08 -8.84
CA TYR A 20 13.86 15.08 -9.39
C TYR A 20 13.76 15.22 -10.92
N PHE A 21 12.56 14.97 -11.46
CA PHE A 21 12.23 15.12 -12.88
C PHE A 21 11.29 16.31 -13.08
N ASN A 22 11.31 16.92 -14.27
CA ASN A 22 10.12 17.67 -14.72
C ASN A 22 9.01 16.66 -15.05
N ILE A 23 7.79 17.12 -15.40
CA ILE A 23 6.78 16.22 -15.97
C ILE A 23 7.45 15.40 -17.09
N PRO A 24 7.55 14.07 -16.95
CA PRO A 24 8.23 13.25 -17.92
C PRO A 24 7.56 13.38 -19.29
N SER A 25 8.35 13.64 -20.33
CA SER A 25 7.82 13.72 -21.69
C SER A 25 7.88 12.39 -22.43
N HIS A 26 8.71 11.47 -21.92
CA HIS A 26 8.92 10.13 -22.46
C HIS A 26 9.06 9.10 -21.34
N ILE A 27 8.60 7.87 -21.60
CA ILE A 27 8.61 6.75 -20.64
C ILE A 27 10.00 6.42 -20.06
N ASN A 28 11.08 6.76 -20.79
CA ASN A 28 12.46 6.45 -20.40
C ASN A 28 13.07 7.47 -19.43
N GLU A 29 12.39 8.58 -19.14
CA GLU A 29 12.88 9.59 -18.20
C GLU A 29 12.70 9.15 -16.74
N VAL A 30 11.71 8.30 -16.48
CA VAL A 30 11.47 7.68 -15.17
C VAL A 30 11.81 6.20 -15.27
N PRO A 31 12.64 5.64 -14.38
CA PRO A 31 12.96 4.23 -14.43
C PRO A 31 11.70 3.39 -14.16
N ALA A 32 11.45 2.39 -15.01
CA ALA A 32 10.31 1.48 -14.85
C ALA A 32 10.40 0.60 -13.58
N ARG A 33 11.55 0.59 -12.90
CA ARG A 33 11.78 -0.14 -11.66
C ARG A 33 12.42 0.76 -10.62
N LEU A 34 11.82 0.79 -9.44
CA LEU A 34 12.34 1.51 -8.28
C LEU A 34 12.68 0.51 -7.18
N GLU A 35 13.84 0.71 -6.56
CA GLU A 35 14.17 -0.04 -5.33
C GLU A 35 13.32 0.46 -4.16
N ARG A 36 13.15 1.79 -4.04
CA ARG A 36 12.41 2.41 -2.96
C ARG A 36 11.67 3.65 -3.45
N ALA A 37 10.44 3.83 -2.99
CA ALA A 37 9.68 5.08 -3.07
C ALA A 37 9.11 5.40 -1.67
N ASN A 38 9.39 6.60 -1.16
CA ASN A 38 8.96 7.02 0.19
C ASN A 38 8.19 8.33 0.14
N PHE A 39 6.94 8.28 0.61
CA PHE A 39 5.98 9.38 0.59
C PHE A 39 5.53 9.84 1.98
N ARG A 40 6.15 9.35 3.07
CA ARG A 40 5.71 9.54 4.46
C ARG A 40 5.53 11.00 4.93
N ARG A 41 6.11 11.96 4.23
CA ARG A 41 6.06 13.39 4.57
C ARG A 41 5.24 14.22 3.60
N TYR A 42 4.47 13.57 2.75
CA TYR A 42 3.85 14.21 1.63
C TYR A 42 2.36 13.88 1.53
N HIS A 43 1.59 14.87 1.10
CA HIS A 43 0.17 14.75 0.83
C HIS A 43 -0.03 14.08 -0.54
N VAL A 44 0.35 12.81 -0.65
CA VAL A 44 0.13 11.98 -1.84
C VAL A 44 -1.27 11.37 -1.76
N ASP A 45 -2.07 11.56 -2.81
CA ASP A 45 -3.37 10.92 -2.99
C ASP A 45 -3.36 9.96 -4.20
N ASP A 46 -4.53 9.41 -4.55
CA ASP A 46 -4.66 8.44 -5.65
C ASP A 46 -4.24 9.02 -7.02
N GLU A 47 -4.33 10.33 -7.22
CA GLU A 47 -3.95 11.02 -8.46
C GLU A 47 -2.44 10.95 -8.69
N GLU A 48 -1.64 11.28 -7.67
CA GLU A 48 -0.18 11.15 -7.71
C GLU A 48 0.28 9.71 -7.93
N ILE A 49 -0.40 8.74 -7.30
CA ILE A 49 -0.13 7.32 -7.55
C ILE A 49 -0.42 6.99 -9.02
N GLY A 50 -1.52 7.50 -9.57
CA GLY A 50 -1.86 7.39 -10.98
C GLY A 50 -0.72 7.85 -11.89
N TRP A 51 -0.15 9.04 -11.64
CA TRP A 51 0.99 9.54 -12.42
C TRP A 51 2.22 8.65 -12.29
N MET A 52 2.54 8.17 -11.09
CA MET A 52 3.70 7.29 -10.88
C MET A 52 3.59 5.99 -11.70
N ILE A 53 2.42 5.33 -11.68
CA ILE A 53 2.25 4.02 -12.31
C ILE A 53 2.18 4.06 -13.85
N GLU A 54 2.04 5.25 -14.45
CA GLU A 54 2.20 5.42 -15.90
C GLU A 54 3.63 5.08 -16.36
N TYR A 55 4.61 5.21 -15.46
CA TYR A 55 6.02 5.03 -15.76
C TYR A 55 6.63 3.85 -15.01
N VAL A 56 6.32 3.74 -13.73
CA VAL A 56 6.87 2.72 -12.84
C VAL A 56 6.02 1.46 -12.92
N ARG A 57 6.68 0.33 -13.16
CA ARG A 57 6.05 -0.99 -13.24
C ARG A 57 6.36 -1.89 -12.06
N SER A 58 7.48 -1.65 -11.36
CA SER A 58 7.85 -2.45 -10.19
C SER A 58 8.50 -1.57 -9.12
N ILE A 59 8.14 -1.81 -7.86
CA ILE A 59 8.69 -1.11 -6.71
C ILE A 59 9.04 -2.14 -5.65
N TYR A 60 10.30 -2.24 -5.22
CA TYR A 60 10.63 -3.19 -4.16
C TYR A 60 10.03 -2.74 -2.81
N GLN A 61 10.26 -1.49 -2.39
CA GLN A 61 9.65 -0.93 -1.18
C GLN A 61 8.86 0.35 -1.46
N LEU A 62 7.56 0.32 -1.18
CA LEU A 62 6.66 1.46 -1.30
C LEU A 62 6.15 1.86 0.10
N ASP A 63 6.63 3.01 0.57
CA ASP A 63 6.24 3.59 1.86
C ASP A 63 5.27 4.75 1.63
N LEU A 64 4.00 4.52 1.96
CA LEU A 64 2.88 5.45 1.85
C LEU A 64 2.34 5.82 3.24
N ASP A 65 3.10 5.60 4.31
CA ASP A 65 2.66 5.86 5.67
C ASP A 65 2.13 7.30 5.83
N GLY A 66 0.91 7.46 6.33
CA GLY A 66 0.29 8.76 6.62
C GLY A 66 -0.09 9.58 5.39
N THR A 67 -0.16 8.97 4.21
CA THR A 67 -0.63 9.61 2.98
C THR A 67 -2.17 9.63 2.91
N GLU A 68 -2.72 10.33 1.93
CA GLU A 68 -4.17 10.51 1.75
C GLU A 68 -4.79 9.47 0.80
N ILE A 69 -4.00 8.47 0.40
CA ILE A 69 -4.41 7.37 -0.49
C ILE A 69 -5.66 6.65 0.03
N THR A 70 -6.51 6.19 -0.89
CA THR A 70 -7.74 5.47 -0.61
C THR A 70 -7.70 4.05 -1.17
N ASN A 71 -8.78 3.28 -0.99
CA ASN A 71 -8.93 1.98 -1.65
C ASN A 71 -8.76 2.05 -3.17
N ALA A 72 -9.12 3.17 -3.82
CA ALA A 72 -8.94 3.33 -5.26
C ALA A 72 -7.44 3.42 -5.64
N GLY A 73 -6.62 4.06 -4.81
CA GLY A 73 -5.17 4.04 -4.98
C GLY A 73 -4.58 2.65 -4.82
N ILE A 74 -5.10 1.84 -3.89
CA ILE A 74 -4.69 0.43 -3.75
C ILE A 74 -5.03 -0.38 -5.02
N ALA A 75 -6.21 -0.15 -5.61
CA ALA A 75 -6.57 -0.77 -6.89
C ALA A 75 -5.64 -0.35 -8.04
N LEU A 76 -5.09 0.87 -8.03
CA LEU A 76 -4.05 1.27 -8.98
C LEU A 76 -2.74 0.51 -8.73
N LEU A 77 -2.30 0.40 -7.48
CA LEU A 77 -1.08 -0.31 -7.10
C LEU A 77 -1.13 -1.81 -7.45
N SER A 78 -2.32 -2.42 -7.45
CA SER A 78 -2.50 -3.83 -7.83
C SER A 78 -2.19 -4.10 -9.31
N THR A 79 -2.09 -3.07 -10.14
CA THR A 79 -1.71 -3.15 -11.57
C THR A 79 -0.21 -3.15 -11.82
N LEU A 80 0.60 -2.89 -10.78
CA LEU A 80 2.06 -2.99 -10.85
C LEU A 80 2.47 -4.46 -11.02
N ASP A 81 3.56 -4.67 -11.74
CA ASP A 81 4.08 -6.02 -12.01
C ASP A 81 4.63 -6.65 -10.71
N ALA A 82 5.18 -5.83 -9.80
CA ALA A 82 5.66 -6.26 -8.49
C ALA A 82 5.68 -5.10 -7.48
N VAL A 83 5.16 -5.38 -6.28
CA VAL A 83 5.43 -4.62 -5.05
C VAL A 83 5.76 -5.62 -3.94
N ASN A 84 6.94 -5.53 -3.34
CA ASN A 84 7.39 -6.50 -2.33
C ASN A 84 7.08 -6.06 -0.90
N GLU A 85 7.26 -4.78 -0.59
CA GLU A 85 6.89 -4.19 0.68
C GLU A 85 5.95 -3.01 0.46
N LEU A 86 4.76 -3.07 1.05
CA LEU A 86 3.78 -1.99 1.03
C LEU A 86 3.48 -1.55 2.46
N ARG A 87 3.74 -0.26 2.73
CA ARG A 87 3.44 0.35 4.03
C ARG A 87 2.38 1.41 3.89
N LEU A 88 1.31 1.25 4.66
CA LEU A 88 0.09 2.05 4.66
C LEU A 88 -0.25 2.52 6.08
N LYS A 89 0.76 2.61 6.96
CA LYS A 89 0.52 2.95 8.37
C LYS A 89 -0.14 4.32 8.45
N ASN A 90 -1.23 4.44 9.20
CA ASN A 90 -1.99 5.70 9.35
C ASN A 90 -2.58 6.26 8.04
N CYS A 91 -2.83 5.43 7.02
CA CYS A 91 -3.62 5.84 5.86
C CYS A 91 -5.11 5.78 6.20
N LEU A 92 -5.65 6.87 6.75
CA LEU A 92 -6.98 6.91 7.39
C LEU A 92 -8.14 6.69 6.42
N ASN A 93 -7.92 6.85 5.11
CA ASN A 93 -8.94 6.68 4.07
C ASN A 93 -9.00 5.25 3.49
N ILE A 94 -8.29 4.30 4.12
CA ILE A 94 -8.29 2.88 3.74
C ILE A 94 -9.17 2.07 4.70
N ASP A 95 -9.98 1.20 4.12
CA ASP A 95 -10.81 0.21 4.83
C ASP A 95 -10.73 -1.18 4.17
N ALA A 96 -11.47 -2.15 4.71
CA ALA A 96 -11.47 -3.55 4.26
C ALA A 96 -11.88 -3.75 2.79
N GLY A 97 -12.49 -2.75 2.15
CA GLY A 97 -12.86 -2.80 0.74
C GLY A 97 -11.67 -2.97 -0.21
N CYS A 98 -10.44 -2.65 0.20
CA CYS A 98 -9.24 -2.86 -0.62
C CYS A 98 -8.60 -4.25 -0.48
N LEU A 99 -9.12 -5.13 0.40
CA LEU A 99 -8.50 -6.43 0.67
C LEU A 99 -8.42 -7.31 -0.58
N GLU A 100 -9.38 -7.23 -1.51
CA GLU A 100 -9.34 -7.98 -2.76
C GLU A 100 -8.18 -7.52 -3.66
N ASP A 101 -7.98 -6.21 -3.79
CA ASP A 101 -6.90 -5.61 -4.59
C ASP A 101 -5.52 -5.89 -4.00
N LEU A 102 -5.36 -5.80 -2.67
CA LEU A 102 -4.11 -6.13 -1.97
C LEU A 102 -3.66 -7.57 -2.28
N GLN A 103 -4.60 -8.51 -2.35
CA GLN A 103 -4.31 -9.91 -2.66
C GLN A 103 -3.89 -10.15 -4.11
N GLN A 104 -4.14 -9.20 -5.03
CA GLN A 104 -3.68 -9.29 -6.41
C GLN A 104 -2.20 -8.91 -6.57
N ILE A 105 -1.60 -8.23 -5.57
CA ILE A 105 -0.18 -7.90 -5.56
C ILE A 105 0.63 -9.18 -5.30
N LYS A 106 1.09 -9.80 -6.39
CA LYS A 106 1.60 -11.19 -6.39
C LYS A 106 2.84 -11.42 -5.53
N ASP A 107 3.72 -10.42 -5.49
CA ASP A 107 5.03 -10.52 -4.84
C ASP A 107 5.07 -9.81 -3.47
N LEU A 108 3.90 -9.45 -2.92
CA LEU A 108 3.79 -8.76 -1.64
C LEU A 108 4.24 -9.67 -0.50
N GLU A 109 5.38 -9.35 0.10
CA GLU A 109 5.98 -10.07 1.22
C GLU A 109 5.70 -9.40 2.56
N LEU A 110 5.64 -8.07 2.59
CA LEU A 110 5.34 -7.28 3.78
C LEU A 110 4.19 -6.31 3.52
N LEU A 111 3.17 -6.38 4.36
CA LEU A 111 2.05 -5.44 4.38
C LEU A 111 1.95 -4.81 5.77
N HIS A 112 2.07 -3.50 5.86
CA HIS A 112 1.80 -2.76 7.08
C HIS A 112 0.53 -1.92 6.93
N ILE A 113 -0.52 -2.23 7.68
CA ILE A 113 -1.84 -1.57 7.66
C ILE A 113 -2.24 -0.99 9.04
N GLY A 114 -1.35 -0.97 10.02
CA GLY A 114 -1.63 -0.37 11.34
C GLY A 114 -2.11 1.08 11.25
N GLY A 115 -3.14 1.44 12.01
CA GLY A 115 -3.77 2.76 11.97
C GLY A 115 -4.59 3.06 10.72
N THR A 116 -4.86 2.06 9.86
CA THR A 116 -5.96 2.14 8.86
C THR A 116 -7.30 1.75 9.50
N SER A 117 -8.38 1.72 8.73
CA SER A 117 -9.68 1.20 9.19
C SER A 117 -9.83 -0.30 8.94
N ILE A 118 -8.74 -1.03 8.69
CA ILE A 118 -8.73 -2.50 8.56
C ILE A 118 -8.35 -3.10 9.92
N GLY A 119 -9.29 -3.79 10.56
CA GLY A 119 -9.09 -4.49 11.83
C GLY A 119 -8.99 -6.01 11.68
N VAL A 120 -8.74 -6.70 12.80
CA VAL A 120 -8.68 -8.17 12.83
C VAL A 120 -9.99 -8.82 12.39
N ASP A 121 -11.14 -8.22 12.72
CA ASP A 121 -12.45 -8.76 12.33
C ASP A 121 -12.64 -8.76 10.80
N ASP A 122 -12.09 -7.76 10.09
CA ASP A 122 -12.11 -7.72 8.63
C ASP A 122 -11.24 -8.83 8.02
N LEU A 123 -10.06 -9.07 8.62
CA LEU A 123 -9.16 -10.15 8.21
C LEU A 123 -9.77 -11.54 8.44
N ILE A 124 -10.56 -11.71 9.51
CA ILE A 124 -11.29 -12.95 9.79
C ILE A 124 -12.44 -13.12 8.78
N ALA A 125 -13.16 -12.05 8.45
CA ALA A 125 -14.31 -12.07 7.55
C ALA A 125 -13.93 -12.29 6.07
N ALA A 126 -12.69 -11.94 5.68
CA ALA A 126 -12.21 -12.05 4.31
C ALA A 126 -11.47 -13.37 4.04
N PRO A 127 -11.65 -13.99 2.86
CA PRO A 127 -10.86 -15.14 2.45
C PRO A 127 -9.48 -14.69 1.97
N LEU A 128 -8.50 -14.59 2.88
CA LEU A 128 -7.16 -14.10 2.56
C LEU A 128 -6.34 -15.15 1.80
N LYS A 129 -5.94 -14.81 0.57
CA LYS A 129 -5.22 -15.67 -0.39
C LYS A 129 -3.96 -14.99 -0.92
N PHE A 130 -3.25 -14.27 -0.06
CA PHE A 130 -1.97 -13.70 -0.43
C PHE A 130 -0.98 -14.81 -0.85
N LYS A 131 -0.33 -14.63 -1.99
CA LYS A 131 0.53 -15.67 -2.57
C LYS A 131 1.91 -15.75 -1.90
N SER A 132 2.39 -14.62 -1.39
CA SER A 132 3.79 -14.46 -0.98
C SER A 132 3.93 -13.72 0.37
N LEU A 133 2.83 -13.40 1.04
CA LEU A 133 2.85 -12.58 2.25
C LEU A 133 3.53 -13.33 3.40
N LYS A 134 4.58 -12.71 3.95
CA LYS A 134 5.39 -13.22 5.05
C LYS A 134 5.17 -12.42 6.33
N PHE A 135 4.86 -11.13 6.21
CA PHE A 135 4.70 -10.24 7.35
C PHE A 135 3.44 -9.39 7.18
N LEU A 136 2.53 -9.48 8.13
CA LEU A 136 1.35 -8.61 8.23
C LEU A 136 1.41 -7.83 9.54
N LEU A 137 1.46 -6.50 9.45
CA LEU A 137 1.51 -5.61 10.60
C LEU A 137 0.23 -4.78 10.68
N LEU A 138 -0.45 -4.80 11.82
CA LEU A 138 -1.63 -3.98 12.09
C LEU A 138 -1.69 -3.55 13.56
N ASP A 139 -2.57 -2.60 13.84
CA ASP A 139 -2.87 -2.16 15.21
C ASP A 139 -4.30 -2.62 15.52
N ASP A 140 -4.51 -3.31 16.63
CA ASP A 140 -5.84 -3.79 17.05
C ASP A 140 -5.89 -3.93 18.59
N ASP A 141 -6.62 -3.02 19.22
CA ASP A 141 -6.77 -2.97 20.68
C ASP A 141 -7.78 -4.00 21.23
N GLU A 142 -8.54 -4.66 20.36
CA GLU A 142 -9.55 -5.65 20.72
C GLU A 142 -9.10 -7.09 20.48
N LEU A 143 -7.85 -7.29 20.07
CA LEU A 143 -7.27 -8.62 19.88
C LEU A 143 -7.31 -9.42 21.18
N ASN A 144 -7.87 -10.63 21.08
CA ASN A 144 -7.97 -11.59 22.17
C ASN A 144 -7.70 -13.02 21.65
N GLU A 145 -7.68 -14.00 22.56
CA GLU A 145 -7.38 -15.39 22.22
C GLU A 145 -8.37 -15.98 21.20
N ASP A 146 -9.67 -15.64 21.27
CA ASP A 146 -10.67 -16.15 20.34
C ASP A 146 -10.44 -15.61 18.92
N LYS A 147 -10.18 -14.30 18.78
CA LYS A 147 -9.83 -13.68 17.49
C LYS A 147 -8.53 -14.27 16.93
N LEU A 148 -7.53 -14.54 17.77
CA LEU A 148 -6.29 -15.20 17.35
C LEU A 148 -6.54 -16.59 16.79
N GLN A 149 -7.37 -17.42 17.45
CA GLN A 149 -7.73 -18.76 16.94
C GLN A 149 -8.41 -18.70 15.57
N LEU A 150 -9.25 -17.68 15.33
CA LEU A 150 -9.87 -17.47 14.02
C LEU A 150 -8.86 -17.01 12.96
N LEU A 151 -7.91 -16.15 13.31
CA LEU A 151 -6.83 -15.77 12.40
C LEU A 151 -5.96 -16.97 11.98
N TYR A 152 -5.81 -17.99 12.84
CA TYR A 152 -5.03 -19.20 12.51
C TYR A 152 -5.62 -20.00 11.35
N VAL A 153 -6.91 -19.84 11.08
CA VAL A 153 -7.56 -20.48 9.93
C VAL A 153 -7.69 -19.56 8.72
N SER A 154 -7.58 -18.24 8.92
CA SER A 154 -7.77 -17.24 7.85
C SER A 154 -6.47 -16.79 7.19
N LEU A 155 -5.35 -16.69 7.92
CA LEU A 155 -4.08 -16.23 7.36
C LEU A 155 -3.35 -17.34 6.58
N PRO A 156 -2.61 -16.99 5.51
CA PRO A 156 -1.72 -17.93 4.85
C PRO A 156 -0.68 -18.48 5.83
N GLY A 157 -0.45 -19.80 5.81
CA GLY A 157 0.56 -20.42 6.67
C GLY A 157 1.98 -19.90 6.37
N GLY A 158 2.79 -19.71 7.41
CA GLY A 158 4.11 -19.09 7.33
C GLY A 158 4.09 -17.55 7.35
N CYS A 159 2.93 -16.93 7.49
CA CYS A 159 2.79 -15.49 7.70
C CYS A 159 3.03 -15.15 9.18
N GLU A 160 3.94 -14.23 9.46
CA GLU A 160 4.10 -13.63 10.77
C GLU A 160 3.14 -12.44 10.91
N LEU A 161 2.25 -12.51 11.90
CA LEU A 161 1.38 -11.41 12.25
C LEU A 161 2.02 -10.58 13.36
N ASN A 162 2.09 -9.27 13.18
CA ASN A 162 2.46 -8.33 14.23
C ASN A 162 1.27 -7.45 14.57
N VAL A 163 0.77 -7.53 15.80
CA VAL A 163 -0.31 -6.68 16.29
C VAL A 163 0.21 -5.86 17.46
N ASN A 164 0.10 -4.53 17.38
CA ASN A 164 0.53 -3.63 18.47
C ASN A 164 1.98 -3.91 18.95
N HIS A 165 2.90 -4.20 18.01
CA HIS A 165 4.30 -4.59 18.26
C HIS A 165 4.52 -5.99 18.85
N GLN A 166 3.45 -6.77 19.06
CA GLN A 166 3.53 -8.16 19.50
C GLN A 166 3.48 -9.12 18.30
N VAL A 167 4.42 -10.06 18.27
CA VAL A 167 4.58 -11.02 17.16
C VAL A 167 3.85 -12.33 17.45
N TYR A 168 3.13 -12.83 16.46
CA TYR A 168 2.41 -14.10 16.46
C TYR A 168 2.78 -14.89 15.20
N PRO A 169 3.46 -16.05 15.32
CA PRO A 169 3.79 -16.89 14.17
C PRO A 169 2.61 -17.78 13.77
N PHE A 170 2.27 -17.84 12.47
CA PHE A 170 1.21 -18.68 11.90
C PHE A 170 1.74 -19.75 10.95
#